data_AF-A0A3D7VGJ3-F1
#
_entry.id   AF-A0A3D7VGJ3-F1
#
_cell.length_a   1.000
_cell.length_b   1.000
_cell.length_c   1.000
_cell.angle_alpha   90.00
_cell.angle_beta   90.00
_cell.angle_gamma   90.00
#
_symmetry.space_group_name_H-M   'P 1'
#
loop_
_entity.id
_entity.type
_entity.pdbx_description
1 polymer ?
#
loop_
_entity_poly.entity_id
_entity_poly.type
_entity_poly.pdbx_seq_one_letter_code
_entity_poly.pdbx_strand_id
1 'polypeptide(L)'
;MPIISYIDAITMALKEEMERDDKVFILGEDVGKKGGVFKATAGLYDEFGEDRVLDTPLAESAIAGVGIGAAMYGYRPVAEMQFADFIMPAVNQIISEASRIRYRSNNDWSCPIVIRAPFGGGVHGALYHSQSVEKVFFGQPGLKIVVPSSPYDAKGLLKAAIRDNDPVLFFEHKRAYRLLKGEVPETDYIVPIGEANVVREGDDITVITYGLAVQFAQQAAERLAAEGVEAHILDLRTIYPLDQEAIIEATKKTGKVLLVTEDNKQGSIISEVAAIISEHCLFDLDAPIARLAGPDTPAMPFAPTMEKHFMINPDKVADAMKELAEF
;
A
#
# COMPACT_ATOMS: atom_id res chain seq x y z
N MET A 1 22.51 9.71 0.61
CA MET A 1 21.21 9.57 1.29
C MET A 1 21.38 8.55 2.41
N PRO A 2 20.86 8.76 3.62
CA PRO A 2 20.91 7.76 4.67
C PRO A 2 20.15 6.49 4.26
N ILE A 3 20.66 5.33 4.65
CA ILE A 3 19.95 4.05 4.53
C ILE A 3 19.15 3.82 5.80
N ILE A 4 17.83 3.89 5.70
CA ILE A 4 16.91 3.72 6.83
C ILE A 4 15.94 2.57 6.57
N SER A 5 15.32 2.05 7.63
CA SER A 5 14.28 1.03 7.47
C SER A 5 12.96 1.62 7.00
N TYR A 6 12.09 0.78 6.44
CA TYR A 6 10.75 1.19 6.02
C TYR A 6 9.93 1.82 7.14
N ILE A 7 10.03 1.27 8.36
CA ILE A 7 9.33 1.85 9.51
C ILE A 7 9.92 3.20 9.94
N ASP A 8 11.26 3.34 9.92
CA ASP A 8 11.90 4.63 10.24
C ASP A 8 11.52 5.70 9.21
N ALA A 9 11.34 5.33 7.94
CA ALA A 9 10.89 6.23 6.89
C ALA A 9 9.45 6.74 7.13
N ILE A 10 8.56 5.89 7.65
CA ILE A 10 7.22 6.27 8.08
C ILE A 10 7.28 7.21 9.28
N THR A 11 8.04 6.86 10.32
CA THR A 11 8.21 7.71 11.51
C THR A 11 8.76 9.08 11.12
N MET A 12 9.74 9.12 10.20
CA MET A 12 10.32 10.35 9.67
C MET A 12 9.30 11.19 8.90
N ALA A 13 8.48 10.58 8.03
CA ALA A 13 7.40 11.29 7.34
C ALA A 13 6.38 11.91 8.32
N LEU A 14 5.93 11.14 9.32
CA LEU A 14 5.01 11.61 10.35
C LEU A 14 5.59 12.80 11.12
N LYS A 15 6.84 12.67 11.58
CA LYS A 15 7.55 13.72 12.30
C LYS A 15 7.63 15.00 11.46
N GLU A 16 8.14 14.90 10.24
CA GLU A 16 8.34 16.06 9.36
C GLU A 16 7.01 16.78 9.05
N GLU A 17 5.92 16.05 8.81
CA GLU A 17 4.62 16.70 8.55
C GLU A 17 4.00 17.30 9.82
N MET A 18 4.23 16.71 11.00
CA MET A 18 3.80 17.27 12.28
C MET A 18 4.58 18.52 12.69
N GLU A 19 5.88 18.60 12.38
CA GLU A 19 6.70 19.81 12.53
C GLU A 19 6.26 20.92 11.57
N ARG A 20 5.89 20.53 10.34
CA ARG A 20 5.49 21.45 9.28
C ARG A 20 4.12 22.07 9.50
N ASP A 21 3.17 21.33 10.04
CA ASP A 21 1.77 21.74 10.16
C ASP A 21 1.22 21.40 11.56
N ASP A 22 0.85 22.44 12.31
CA ASP A 22 0.33 22.33 13.67
C ASP A 22 -1.03 21.63 13.74
N LYS A 23 -1.70 21.48 12.59
CA LYS A 23 -2.99 20.80 12.46
C LYS A 23 -2.87 19.30 12.19
N VAL A 24 -1.67 18.77 11.93
CA VAL A 24 -1.46 17.33 11.72
C VAL A 24 -1.36 16.64 13.07
N PHE A 25 -2.21 15.68 13.36
CA PHE A 25 -2.11 14.91 14.61
C PHE A 25 -2.38 13.43 14.36
N ILE A 26 -1.85 12.60 15.25
CA ILE A 26 -2.01 11.15 15.16
C ILE A 26 -3.04 10.72 16.19
N LEU A 27 -3.93 9.82 15.80
CA LEU A 27 -4.86 9.15 16.71
C LEU A 27 -4.96 7.67 16.38
N GLY A 28 -5.02 6.83 17.39
CA GLY A 28 -5.16 5.39 17.22
C GLY A 28 -4.86 4.62 18.49
N GLU A 29 -4.83 3.30 18.37
CA GLU A 29 -4.63 2.41 19.51
C GLU A 29 -3.14 2.25 19.78
N ASP A 30 -2.70 2.55 21.01
CA ASP A 30 -1.30 2.45 21.45
C ASP A 30 -0.31 3.36 20.68
N VAL A 31 -0.78 4.33 19.90
CA VAL A 31 0.06 5.25 19.10
C VAL A 31 0.82 6.27 19.96
N GLY A 32 0.34 6.55 21.18
CA GLY A 32 0.88 7.53 22.11
C GLY A 32 2.17 7.04 22.78
N LYS A 33 2.15 6.89 24.11
CA LYS A 33 3.38 6.56 24.89
C LYS A 33 4.07 5.27 24.45
N LYS A 34 3.30 4.31 23.92
CA LYS A 34 3.84 3.04 23.42
C LYS A 34 4.50 3.20 22.06
N GLY A 35 4.18 4.23 21.28
CA GLY A 35 4.74 4.49 19.95
C GLY A 35 4.22 3.56 18.86
N GLY A 36 3.03 3.00 19.04
CA GLY A 36 2.41 2.01 18.16
C GLY A 36 2.91 0.59 18.44
N VAL A 37 2.10 -0.42 18.11
CA VAL A 37 2.44 -1.84 18.33
C VAL A 37 3.66 -2.28 17.51
N PHE A 38 3.87 -1.68 16.33
CA PHE A 38 5.03 -1.93 15.48
C PHE A 38 6.19 -0.96 15.70
N LYS A 39 6.00 0.09 16.52
CA LYS A 39 6.92 1.22 16.72
C LYS A 39 6.95 2.24 15.57
N ALA A 40 5.87 2.39 14.81
CA ALA A 40 5.79 3.34 13.69
C ALA A 40 5.67 4.81 14.16
N THR A 41 5.15 5.05 15.37
CA THR A 41 5.00 6.39 15.97
C THR A 41 5.94 6.60 17.16
N ALA A 42 7.00 5.79 17.27
CA ALA A 42 7.92 5.83 18.40
C ALA A 42 8.61 7.20 18.53
N GLY A 43 8.62 7.75 19.75
CA GLY A 43 9.21 9.04 20.09
C GLY A 43 8.33 10.26 19.77
N LEU A 44 7.29 10.12 18.93
CA LEU A 44 6.44 11.25 18.56
C LEU A 44 5.63 11.79 19.75
N TYR A 45 5.18 10.92 20.66
CA TYR A 45 4.47 11.35 21.87
C TYR A 45 5.36 12.22 22.78
N ASP A 46 6.62 11.84 22.96
CA ASP A 46 7.56 12.59 23.82
C ASP A 46 7.91 13.95 23.20
N GLU A 47 7.87 14.06 21.87
CA GLU A 47 8.19 15.28 21.12
C GLU A 47 7.00 16.24 20.99
N PHE A 48 5.81 15.74 20.66
CA PHE A 48 4.63 16.57 20.36
C PHE A 48 3.57 16.59 21.46
N GLY A 49 3.67 15.70 22.45
CA GLY A 49 2.74 15.61 23.57
C GLY A 49 1.40 14.94 23.26
N GLU A 50 0.58 14.82 24.30
CA GLU A 50 -0.69 14.07 24.25
C GLU A 50 -1.75 14.71 23.35
N ASP A 51 -1.70 16.02 23.13
CA ASP A 51 -2.66 16.74 22.28
C ASP A 51 -2.42 16.49 20.78
N ARG A 52 -1.28 15.90 20.40
CA ARG A 52 -0.88 15.67 19.00
C ARG A 52 -0.62 14.20 18.68
N VAL A 53 -0.45 13.34 19.68
CA VAL A 53 -0.35 11.88 19.54
C VAL A 53 -1.28 11.21 20.55
N LEU A 54 -2.51 10.91 20.13
CA LEU A 54 -3.62 10.53 21.00
C LEU A 54 -3.85 9.01 20.99
N ASP A 55 -3.75 8.39 22.16
CA ASP A 55 -4.26 7.04 22.38
C ASP A 55 -5.80 7.05 22.39
N THR A 56 -6.42 6.15 21.64
CA THR A 56 -7.88 6.00 21.56
C THR A 56 -8.36 4.73 22.27
N PRO A 57 -9.66 4.63 22.62
CA PRO A 57 -10.29 3.35 22.90
C PRO A 57 -10.17 2.39 21.71
N LEU A 58 -10.33 1.08 21.97
CA LEU A 58 -10.38 0.03 20.95
C LEU A 58 -11.72 0.08 20.19
N ALA A 59 -11.82 1.01 19.23
CA ALA A 59 -13.04 1.29 18.49
C ALA A 59 -12.71 1.99 17.15
N GLU A 60 -12.46 1.21 16.11
CA GLU A 60 -11.99 1.69 14.81
C GLU A 60 -13.00 2.63 14.13
N SER A 61 -14.30 2.38 14.35
CA SER A 61 -15.37 3.27 13.88
C SER A 61 -15.33 4.64 14.53
N ALA A 62 -14.91 4.72 15.81
CA ALA A 62 -14.73 5.98 16.53
C ALA A 62 -13.45 6.69 16.08
N ILE A 63 -12.35 5.94 15.88
CA ILE A 63 -11.09 6.46 15.35
C ILE A 63 -11.34 7.16 14.00
N ALA A 64 -11.97 6.48 13.05
CA ALA A 64 -12.32 7.05 11.75
C ALA A 64 -13.31 8.22 11.90
N GLY A 65 -14.39 8.06 12.68
CA GLY A 65 -15.42 9.09 12.83
C GLY A 65 -14.90 10.39 13.45
N VAL A 66 -14.08 10.30 14.50
CA VAL A 66 -13.44 11.47 15.14
C VAL A 66 -12.44 12.12 14.19
N GLY A 67 -11.63 11.31 13.49
CA GLY A 67 -10.73 11.81 12.46
C GLY A 67 -11.48 12.59 11.37
N ILE A 68 -12.57 12.04 10.84
CA ILE A 68 -13.40 12.72 9.82
C ILE A 68 -13.96 14.04 10.35
N GLY A 69 -14.51 14.05 11.57
CA GLY A 69 -15.03 15.26 12.20
C GLY A 69 -13.95 16.33 12.39
N ALA A 70 -12.76 15.96 12.86
CA ALA A 70 -11.63 16.86 13.02
C ALA A 70 -11.14 17.40 11.66
N ALA A 71 -11.08 16.55 10.64
CA ALA A 71 -10.72 16.93 9.28
C ALA A 71 -11.69 18.00 8.71
N MET A 72 -13.00 17.81 8.93
CA MET A 72 -14.02 18.79 8.54
C MET A 72 -13.92 20.10 9.34
N TYR A 73 -13.45 20.03 10.58
CA TYR A 73 -13.17 21.22 11.40
C TYR A 73 -11.86 21.93 11.01
N GLY A 74 -11.15 21.40 10.01
CA GLY A 74 -9.97 22.01 9.42
C GLY A 74 -8.64 21.48 9.98
N TYR A 75 -8.65 20.37 10.72
CA TYR A 75 -7.43 19.63 11.11
C TYR A 75 -7.00 18.63 10.02
N ARG A 76 -5.85 17.95 10.22
CA ARG A 76 -5.29 16.96 9.29
C ARG A 76 -4.94 15.65 10.03
N PRO A 77 -5.94 14.88 10.48
CA PRO A 77 -5.70 13.66 11.25
C PRO A 77 -5.00 12.58 10.44
N VAL A 78 -4.08 11.89 11.11
CA VAL A 78 -3.47 10.64 10.68
C VAL A 78 -3.96 9.53 11.62
N ALA A 79 -5.02 8.86 11.21
CA ALA A 79 -5.67 7.81 11.97
C ALA A 79 -4.98 6.46 11.74
N GLU A 80 -4.50 5.80 12.80
CA GLU A 80 -3.90 4.47 12.71
C GLU A 80 -4.91 3.39 13.13
N MET A 81 -5.19 2.48 12.21
CA MET A 81 -5.82 1.19 12.52
C MET A 81 -4.71 0.22 12.90
N GLN A 82 -4.80 -0.44 14.05
CA GLN A 82 -3.69 -1.25 14.57
C GLN A 82 -3.30 -2.39 13.62
N PHE A 83 -4.29 -2.99 12.95
CA PHE A 83 -4.15 -3.95 11.85
C PHE A 83 -5.23 -3.68 10.81
N ALA A 84 -4.92 -3.92 9.53
CA ALA A 84 -5.87 -3.74 8.46
C ALA A 84 -7.11 -4.65 8.61
N ASP A 85 -6.98 -5.83 9.20
CA ASP A 85 -8.07 -6.74 9.54
C ASP A 85 -9.14 -6.06 10.43
N PHE A 86 -8.74 -5.08 11.25
CA PHE A 86 -9.60 -4.38 12.20
C PHE A 86 -10.29 -3.16 11.61
N ILE A 87 -10.00 -2.78 10.36
CA ILE A 87 -10.63 -1.61 9.73
C ILE A 87 -12.13 -1.79 9.45
N MET A 88 -12.63 -3.04 9.52
CA MET A 88 -14.00 -3.39 9.09
C MET A 88 -15.12 -2.59 9.80
N PRO A 89 -15.08 -2.34 11.12
CA PRO A 89 -16.08 -1.48 11.78
C PRO A 89 -16.06 -0.04 11.28
N ALA A 90 -14.93 0.45 10.74
CA ALA A 90 -14.78 1.79 10.19
C ALA A 90 -15.24 1.91 8.73
N VAL A 91 -15.55 0.81 8.04
CA VAL A 91 -15.88 0.81 6.60
C VAL A 91 -16.98 1.82 6.26
N ASN A 92 -18.06 1.87 7.04
CA ASN A 92 -19.14 2.85 6.78
C ASN A 92 -18.66 4.30 6.90
N GLN A 93 -17.82 4.62 7.89
CA GLN A 93 -17.26 5.96 8.05
C GLN A 93 -16.40 6.35 6.84
N ILE A 94 -15.59 5.41 6.35
CA ILE A 94 -14.66 5.66 5.25
C ILE A 94 -15.40 5.78 3.91
N ILE A 95 -16.24 4.80 3.60
CA ILE A 95 -16.90 4.65 2.30
C ILE A 95 -18.09 5.59 2.17
N SER A 96 -18.96 5.67 3.18
CA SER A 96 -20.22 6.43 3.08
C SER A 96 -20.05 7.91 3.42
N GLU A 97 -19.12 8.23 4.32
CA GLU A 97 -18.91 9.59 4.81
C GLU A 97 -17.64 10.23 4.25
N ALA A 98 -16.44 9.78 4.64
CA ALA A 98 -15.17 10.42 4.27
C ALA A 98 -15.06 10.67 2.76
N SER A 99 -15.25 9.62 1.95
CA SER A 99 -15.14 9.70 0.48
C SER A 99 -16.18 10.61 -0.19
N ARG A 100 -17.27 10.94 0.52
CA ARG A 100 -18.41 11.66 -0.07
C ARG A 100 -18.49 13.11 0.36
N ILE A 101 -17.78 13.53 1.41
CA ILE A 101 -17.88 14.89 1.99
C ILE A 101 -17.72 15.99 0.94
N ARG A 102 -16.64 15.94 0.13
CA ARG A 102 -16.38 16.99 -0.87
C ARG A 102 -17.52 17.10 -1.89
N TYR A 103 -17.97 15.96 -2.41
CA TYR A 103 -19.05 15.93 -3.39
C TYR A 103 -20.40 16.33 -2.78
N ARG A 104 -20.76 15.75 -1.62
CA ARG A 104 -22.03 15.99 -0.90
C ARG A 104 -22.19 17.46 -0.50
N SER A 105 -21.10 18.13 -0.16
CA SER A 105 -21.08 19.55 0.20
C SER A 105 -20.91 20.49 -1.00
N ASN A 106 -20.87 19.98 -2.23
CA ASN A 106 -20.59 20.78 -3.43
C ASN A 106 -19.29 21.61 -3.31
N ASN A 107 -18.22 20.96 -2.85
CA ASN A 107 -16.90 21.55 -2.57
C ASN A 107 -16.85 22.58 -1.43
N ASP A 108 -17.92 22.75 -0.63
CA ASP A 108 -17.88 23.62 0.55
C ASP A 108 -16.97 23.04 1.65
N TRP A 109 -16.93 21.71 1.77
CA TRP A 109 -16.07 21.00 2.72
C TRP A 109 -15.11 20.03 2.02
N SER A 110 -14.00 19.75 2.68
CA SER A 110 -13.04 18.70 2.32
C SER A 110 -12.83 17.75 3.49
N CYS A 111 -12.20 16.59 3.26
CA CYS A 111 -11.89 15.63 4.31
C CYS A 111 -10.41 15.22 4.24
N PRO A 112 -9.48 16.11 4.66
CA PRO A 112 -8.05 15.83 4.73
C PRO A 112 -7.76 14.84 5.87
N ILE A 113 -7.89 13.55 5.61
CA ILE A 113 -7.59 12.47 6.57
C ILE A 113 -6.74 11.40 5.91
N VAL A 114 -5.72 10.95 6.62
CA VAL A 114 -4.98 9.73 6.26
C VAL A 114 -5.40 8.63 7.23
N ILE A 115 -5.82 7.49 6.69
CA ILE A 115 -6.08 6.28 7.50
C ILE A 115 -5.01 5.26 7.15
N ARG A 116 -4.08 5.08 8.08
CA ARG A 116 -2.97 4.13 7.97
C ARG A 116 -3.39 2.79 8.55
N ALA A 117 -3.02 1.70 7.89
CA ALA A 117 -3.32 0.36 8.37
C ALA A 117 -2.23 -0.64 7.94
N PRO A 118 -1.57 -1.32 8.87
CA PRO A 118 -0.60 -2.33 8.52
C PRO A 118 -1.29 -3.64 8.10
N PHE A 119 -0.96 -4.13 6.89
CA PHE A 119 -1.60 -5.26 6.23
C PHE A 119 -0.60 -6.35 5.82
N GLY A 120 -1.11 -7.42 5.21
CA GLY A 120 -0.31 -8.53 4.69
C GLY A 120 0.22 -9.49 5.76
N GLY A 121 0.78 -10.61 5.34
CA GLY A 121 1.22 -11.70 6.21
C GLY A 121 2.72 -11.90 6.29
N GLY A 122 3.11 -13.13 6.63
CA GLY A 122 4.52 -13.53 6.78
C GLY A 122 5.17 -13.03 8.07
N VAL A 123 4.36 -12.73 9.08
CA VAL A 123 4.79 -12.37 10.45
C VAL A 123 4.11 -13.26 11.52
N HIS A 124 3.55 -14.41 11.12
CA HIS A 124 2.85 -15.34 12.01
C HIS A 124 1.60 -14.74 12.70
N GLY A 125 0.90 -13.84 12.00
CA GLY A 125 -0.28 -13.12 12.51
C GLY A 125 -1.59 -13.93 12.52
N ALA A 126 -1.61 -15.07 11.82
CA ALA A 126 -2.79 -15.94 11.66
C ALA A 126 -4.02 -15.19 11.10
N LEU A 127 -5.23 -15.67 11.44
CA LEU A 127 -6.50 -15.27 10.84
C LEU A 127 -6.81 -13.77 10.87
N TYR A 128 -6.58 -13.09 12.01
CA TYR A 128 -7.03 -11.70 12.24
C TYR A 128 -5.90 -10.66 12.21
N HIS A 129 -4.74 -11.02 11.67
CA HIS A 129 -3.61 -10.09 11.57
C HIS A 129 -2.78 -10.35 10.33
N SER A 130 -3.36 -10.84 9.23
CA SER A 130 -2.58 -11.19 8.04
C SER A 130 -3.33 -11.02 6.73
N GLN A 131 -4.53 -10.43 6.75
CA GLN A 131 -5.36 -10.34 5.56
C GLN A 131 -4.97 -9.14 4.68
N SER A 132 -5.16 -9.32 3.37
CA SER A 132 -5.25 -8.23 2.39
C SER A 132 -6.70 -7.78 2.30
N VAL A 133 -6.98 -6.53 2.66
CA VAL A 133 -8.35 -5.98 2.80
C VAL A 133 -8.60 -4.82 1.86
N GLU A 134 -7.60 -4.41 1.09
CA GLU A 134 -7.64 -3.23 0.24
C GLU A 134 -8.79 -3.26 -0.78
N LYS A 135 -9.19 -4.45 -1.24
CA LYS A 135 -10.30 -4.65 -2.18
C LYS A 135 -11.66 -4.20 -1.65
N VAL A 136 -11.84 -4.12 -0.32
CA VAL A 136 -13.10 -3.62 0.29
C VAL A 136 -13.30 -2.13 -0.03
N PHE A 137 -12.21 -1.40 -0.24
CA PHE A 137 -12.23 0.05 -0.49
C PHE A 137 -11.95 0.41 -1.95
N PHE A 138 -11.33 -0.50 -2.70
CA PHE A 138 -11.00 -0.30 -4.10
C PHE A 138 -12.25 0.00 -4.95
N GLY A 139 -12.11 0.96 -5.87
CA GLY A 139 -13.20 1.38 -6.75
C GLY A 139 -14.20 2.37 -6.12
N GLN A 140 -13.98 2.83 -4.89
CA GLN A 140 -14.85 3.82 -4.24
C GLN A 140 -14.46 5.26 -4.62
N PRO A 141 -15.27 5.98 -5.42
CA PRO A 141 -14.93 7.34 -5.85
C PRO A 141 -14.87 8.30 -4.66
N GLY A 142 -13.83 9.13 -4.64
CA GLY A 142 -13.53 10.06 -3.55
C GLY A 142 -12.55 9.51 -2.51
N LEU A 143 -12.12 8.25 -2.63
CA LEU A 143 -10.95 7.73 -1.91
C LEU A 143 -9.71 7.75 -2.80
N LYS A 144 -8.54 7.77 -2.16
CA LYS A 144 -7.26 7.38 -2.75
C LYS A 144 -6.68 6.25 -1.91
N ILE A 145 -5.99 5.29 -2.54
CA ILE A 145 -5.40 4.14 -1.85
C ILE A 145 -3.98 3.92 -2.34
N VAL A 146 -3.03 3.93 -1.40
CA VAL A 146 -1.60 3.76 -1.68
C VAL A 146 -1.00 2.61 -0.87
N VAL A 147 -0.04 1.91 -1.46
CA VAL A 147 0.66 0.75 -0.89
C VAL A 147 2.17 0.86 -1.23
N PRO A 148 2.99 1.47 -0.36
CA PRO A 148 4.40 1.70 -0.66
C PRO A 148 5.21 0.41 -0.68
N SER A 149 6.16 0.29 -1.60
CA SER A 149 7.01 -0.90 -1.77
C SER A 149 8.46 -0.73 -1.29
N SER A 150 8.88 0.49 -0.95
CA SER A 150 10.23 0.83 -0.49
C SER A 150 10.22 1.90 0.60
N PRO A 151 11.31 2.09 1.36
CA PRO A 151 11.41 3.20 2.32
C PRO A 151 11.29 4.59 1.67
N TYR A 152 11.79 4.76 0.44
CA TYR A 152 11.66 6.00 -0.33
C TYR A 152 10.18 6.31 -0.60
N ASP A 153 9.43 5.31 -1.08
CA ASP A 153 8.00 5.44 -1.37
C ASP A 153 7.19 5.60 -0.09
N ALA A 154 7.53 4.90 0.99
CA ALA A 154 6.82 4.98 2.26
C ALA A 154 6.85 6.41 2.82
N LYS A 155 8.03 7.05 2.85
CA LYS A 155 8.15 8.45 3.27
C LYS A 155 7.43 9.39 2.30
N GLY A 156 7.72 9.27 1.00
CA GLY A 156 7.21 10.21 0.00
C GLY A 156 5.69 10.16 -0.19
N LEU A 157 5.09 8.96 -0.25
CA LEU A 157 3.65 8.77 -0.37
C LEU A 157 2.93 9.17 0.91
N LEU A 158 3.50 8.93 2.09
CA LEU A 158 2.85 9.33 3.35
C LEU A 158 2.81 10.85 3.47
N LYS A 159 3.90 11.54 3.13
CA LYS A 159 3.91 13.01 3.06
C LYS A 159 2.90 13.53 2.04
N ALA A 160 2.82 12.90 0.85
CA ALA A 160 1.81 13.26 -0.15
C ALA A 160 0.39 13.07 0.40
N ALA A 161 0.11 11.94 1.07
CA ALA A 161 -1.17 11.63 1.68
C ALA A 161 -1.57 12.64 2.75
N ILE A 162 -0.65 12.99 3.65
CA ILE A 162 -0.90 13.97 4.73
C ILE A 162 -1.14 15.37 4.15
N ARG A 163 -0.55 15.71 3.00
CA ARG A 163 -0.74 16.98 2.29
C ARG A 163 -1.99 17.00 1.39
N ASP A 164 -2.59 15.84 1.11
CA ASP A 164 -3.78 15.73 0.29
C ASP A 164 -5.03 16.25 1.03
N ASN A 165 -5.96 16.89 0.31
CA ASN A 165 -7.17 17.44 0.92
C ASN A 165 -8.36 16.47 0.90
N ASP A 166 -8.15 15.26 0.41
CA ASP A 166 -9.14 14.19 0.33
C ASP A 166 -8.69 12.95 1.12
N PRO A 167 -9.62 12.03 1.46
CA PRO A 167 -9.27 10.86 2.24
C PRO A 167 -8.30 9.93 1.51
N VAL A 168 -7.21 9.57 2.20
CA VAL A 168 -6.22 8.62 1.69
C VAL A 168 -6.12 7.41 2.62
N LEU A 169 -6.32 6.21 2.07
CA LEU A 169 -5.97 4.96 2.74
C LEU A 169 -4.51 4.62 2.43
N PHE A 170 -3.74 4.38 3.48
CA PHE A 170 -2.31 4.12 3.39
C PHE A 170 -2.01 2.74 3.99
N PHE A 171 -1.86 1.73 3.13
CA PHE A 171 -1.62 0.36 3.56
C PHE A 171 -0.13 0.06 3.64
N GLU A 172 0.30 -0.46 4.78
CA GLU A 172 1.71 -0.67 5.09
C GLU A 172 1.99 -2.15 5.30
N HIS A 173 2.87 -2.74 4.50
CA HIS A 173 3.09 -4.17 4.64
C HIS A 173 3.87 -4.47 5.94
N LYS A 174 3.30 -5.25 6.87
CA LYS A 174 3.91 -5.50 8.20
C LYS A 174 5.32 -6.07 8.12
N ARG A 175 5.51 -7.07 7.26
CA ARG A 175 6.83 -7.66 7.05
C ARG A 175 7.85 -6.66 6.48
N ALA A 176 7.41 -5.64 5.73
CA ALA A 176 8.29 -4.64 5.14
C ALA A 176 8.95 -3.73 6.19
N TYR A 177 8.26 -3.43 7.30
CA TYR A 177 8.75 -2.55 8.37
C TYR A 177 10.20 -2.79 8.77
N ARG A 178 10.57 -4.07 8.94
CA ARG A 178 11.91 -4.47 9.40
C ARG A 178 12.74 -5.18 8.32
N LEU A 179 12.08 -5.71 7.29
CA LEU A 179 12.77 -6.38 6.18
C LEU A 179 13.41 -5.38 5.23
N LEU A 180 12.72 -4.29 4.90
CA LEU A 180 13.17 -3.37 3.86
C LEU A 180 13.99 -2.23 4.45
N LYS A 181 15.13 -1.98 3.81
CA LYS A 181 16.01 -0.84 4.03
C LYS A 181 16.39 -0.25 2.69
N GLY A 182 16.56 1.05 2.62
CA GLY A 182 16.83 1.74 1.37
C GLY A 182 17.28 3.16 1.61
N GLU A 183 17.87 3.75 0.57
CA GLU A 183 18.28 5.14 0.57
C GLU A 183 17.05 6.06 0.58
N VAL A 184 17.03 7.00 1.51
CA VAL A 184 15.95 7.99 1.64
C VAL A 184 16.55 9.40 1.74
N PRO A 185 16.12 10.36 0.90
CA PRO A 185 16.57 11.74 1.02
C PRO A 185 16.17 12.38 2.36
N GLU A 186 17.08 13.18 2.91
CA GLU A 186 16.79 14.05 4.06
C GLU A 186 16.07 15.35 3.65
N THR A 187 16.12 15.70 2.36
CA THR A 187 15.39 16.85 1.81
C THR A 187 13.89 16.62 1.82
N ASP A 188 13.11 17.70 1.83
CA ASP A 188 11.66 17.58 1.64
C ASP A 188 11.35 17.08 0.21
N TYR A 189 10.59 15.99 0.13
CA TYR A 189 10.08 15.46 -1.13
C TYR A 189 8.73 14.78 -0.89
N ILE A 190 8.00 14.59 -1.98
CA ILE A 190 6.80 13.77 -2.02
C ILE A 190 6.92 12.79 -3.19
N VAL A 191 6.22 11.67 -3.10
CA VAL A 191 5.95 10.80 -4.25
C VAL A 191 4.49 11.07 -4.65
N PRO A 192 4.21 11.47 -5.89
CA PRO A 192 2.84 11.78 -6.30
C PRO A 192 1.91 10.58 -6.16
N ILE A 193 0.70 10.82 -5.65
CA ILE A 193 -0.36 9.80 -5.62
C ILE A 193 -0.92 9.67 -7.04
N GLY A 194 -1.07 8.44 -7.50
CA GLY A 194 -1.55 8.11 -8.84
C GLY A 194 -0.43 7.88 -9.87
N GLU A 195 0.84 7.95 -9.47
CA GLU A 195 1.99 7.66 -10.34
C GLU A 195 2.66 6.33 -9.96
N ALA A 196 2.77 5.43 -10.94
CA ALA A 196 3.51 4.18 -10.80
C ALA A 196 5.01 4.39 -10.98
N ASN A 197 5.81 3.34 -10.81
CA ASN A 197 7.26 3.40 -10.95
C ASN A 197 7.85 2.13 -11.52
N VAL A 198 8.67 2.28 -12.57
CA VAL A 198 9.51 1.21 -13.06
C VAL A 198 10.68 1.02 -12.08
N VAL A 199 10.70 -0.11 -11.38
CA VAL A 199 11.78 -0.44 -10.42
C VAL A 199 12.89 -1.27 -11.05
N ARG A 200 12.62 -1.89 -12.20
CA ARG A 200 13.60 -2.68 -12.97
C ARG A 200 13.23 -2.62 -14.45
N GLU A 201 14.22 -2.39 -15.30
CA GLU A 201 14.08 -2.48 -16.75
C GLU A 201 14.37 -3.90 -17.25
N GLY A 202 13.68 -4.30 -18.31
CA GLY A 202 13.84 -5.58 -19.00
C GLY A 202 12.97 -5.59 -20.25
N ASP A 203 13.20 -6.54 -21.16
CA ASP A 203 12.54 -6.54 -22.48
C ASP A 203 11.78 -7.85 -22.77
N ASP A 204 11.88 -8.88 -21.92
CA ASP A 204 11.28 -10.20 -22.20
C ASP A 204 9.88 -10.36 -21.60
N ILE A 205 9.68 -9.90 -20.36
CA ILE A 205 8.40 -9.98 -19.65
C ILE A 205 8.15 -8.73 -18.79
N THR A 206 6.90 -8.38 -18.60
CA THR A 206 6.47 -7.30 -17.69
C THR A 206 5.79 -7.87 -16.47
N VAL A 207 6.21 -7.44 -15.29
CA VAL A 207 5.58 -7.80 -14.01
C VAL A 207 5.01 -6.56 -13.35
N ILE A 208 3.70 -6.55 -13.14
CA ILE A 208 2.98 -5.43 -12.51
C ILE A 208 2.48 -5.86 -11.14
N THR A 209 2.87 -5.12 -10.11
CA THR A 209 2.55 -5.48 -8.72
C THR A 209 2.65 -4.27 -7.78
N TYR A 210 2.43 -4.47 -6.47
CA TYR A 210 2.47 -3.43 -5.45
C TYR A 210 2.87 -3.99 -4.09
N GLY A 211 3.23 -3.09 -3.16
CA GLY A 211 3.61 -3.46 -1.79
C GLY A 211 4.81 -4.41 -1.74
N LEU A 212 4.78 -5.42 -0.85
CA LEU A 212 5.91 -6.34 -0.68
C LEU A 212 6.16 -7.24 -1.89
N ALA A 213 5.14 -7.49 -2.72
CA ALA A 213 5.28 -8.35 -3.90
C ALA A 213 6.27 -7.78 -4.93
N VAL A 214 6.50 -6.45 -4.94
CA VAL A 214 7.55 -5.80 -5.73
C VAL A 214 8.95 -6.34 -5.39
N GLN A 215 9.20 -6.62 -4.11
CA GLN A 215 10.48 -7.16 -3.64
C GLN A 215 10.65 -8.63 -4.05
N PHE A 216 9.55 -9.40 -4.06
CA PHE A 216 9.57 -10.78 -4.55
C PHE A 216 9.79 -10.83 -6.06
N ALA A 217 9.21 -9.90 -6.82
CA ALA A 217 9.44 -9.76 -8.26
C ALA A 217 10.90 -9.39 -8.57
N GLN A 218 11.50 -8.43 -7.86
CA GLN A 218 12.91 -8.09 -8.06
C GLN A 218 13.85 -9.27 -7.78
N GLN A 219 13.62 -10.02 -6.70
CA GLN A 219 14.41 -11.21 -6.36
C GLN A 219 14.24 -12.34 -7.39
N ALA A 220 13.03 -12.52 -7.92
CA ALA A 220 12.77 -13.49 -8.98
C ALA A 220 13.46 -13.09 -10.29
N ALA A 221 13.38 -11.82 -10.67
CA ALA A 221 14.01 -11.28 -11.87
C ALA A 221 15.54 -11.33 -11.81
N GLU A 222 16.15 -11.11 -10.64
CA GLU A 222 17.60 -11.27 -10.46
C GLU A 222 18.07 -12.72 -10.72
N ARG A 223 17.27 -13.70 -10.31
CA ARG A 223 17.56 -15.12 -10.55
C ARG A 223 17.41 -15.48 -12.02
N LEU A 224 16.33 -15.03 -12.65
CA LEU A 224 16.03 -15.35 -14.05
C LEU A 224 16.93 -14.61 -15.04
N ALA A 225 17.51 -13.47 -14.68
CA ALA A 225 18.55 -12.81 -15.47
C ALA A 225 19.75 -13.73 -15.75
N ALA A 226 20.12 -14.60 -14.79
CA ALA A 226 21.18 -15.59 -14.99
C ALA A 226 20.80 -16.69 -15.99
N GLU A 227 19.51 -16.86 -16.27
CA GLU A 227 18.95 -17.76 -17.29
C GLU A 227 18.64 -17.03 -18.60
N GLY A 228 18.91 -15.71 -18.67
CA GLY A 228 18.71 -14.88 -19.86
C GLY A 228 17.30 -14.33 -20.03
N VAL A 229 16.49 -14.27 -18.96
CA VAL A 229 15.15 -13.64 -18.98
C VAL A 229 15.20 -12.33 -18.19
N GLU A 230 14.99 -11.22 -18.88
CA GLU A 230 15.00 -9.87 -18.33
C GLU A 230 13.58 -9.34 -18.12
N ALA A 231 13.19 -9.22 -16.84
CA ALA A 231 11.88 -8.71 -16.46
C ALA A 231 11.86 -7.19 -16.28
N HIS A 232 10.93 -6.52 -16.96
CA HIS A 232 10.49 -5.17 -16.64
C HIS A 232 9.53 -5.24 -15.43
N ILE A 233 9.76 -4.45 -14.38
CA ILE A 233 8.92 -4.49 -13.18
C ILE A 233 8.31 -3.11 -12.93
N LEU A 234 6.98 -3.05 -12.97
CA LEU A 234 6.19 -1.87 -12.65
C LEU A 234 5.58 -2.02 -11.24
N ASP A 235 6.03 -1.17 -10.32
CA ASP A 235 5.37 -0.96 -9.03
C ASP A 235 4.24 0.05 -9.18
N LEU A 236 3.01 -0.37 -8.89
CA LEU A 236 1.85 0.51 -9.00
C LEU A 236 1.92 1.68 -8.02
N ARG A 237 2.52 1.52 -6.83
CA ARG A 237 2.51 2.46 -5.69
C ARG A 237 1.12 2.87 -5.19
N THR A 238 0.30 3.44 -6.06
CA THR A 238 -1.10 3.79 -5.87
C THR A 238 -1.96 2.72 -6.53
N ILE A 239 -2.86 2.13 -5.75
CA ILE A 239 -3.81 1.14 -6.28
C ILE A 239 -5.18 1.75 -6.60
N TYR A 240 -5.46 2.97 -6.14
CA TYR A 240 -6.64 3.72 -6.57
C TYR A 240 -6.40 5.25 -6.43
N PRO A 241 -6.52 6.04 -7.52
CA PRO A 241 -6.68 5.61 -8.91
C PRO A 241 -5.43 4.88 -9.43
N LEU A 242 -5.62 3.97 -10.39
CA LEU A 242 -4.52 3.28 -11.08
C LEU A 242 -3.88 4.20 -12.13
N ASP A 243 -2.56 4.15 -12.24
CA ASP A 243 -1.80 4.77 -13.33
C ASP A 243 -1.97 3.95 -14.62
N GLN A 244 -3.06 4.22 -15.36
CA GLN A 244 -3.37 3.46 -16.57
C GLN A 244 -2.33 3.67 -17.66
N GLU A 245 -1.76 4.87 -17.76
CA GLU A 245 -0.76 5.19 -18.78
C GLU A 245 0.49 4.33 -18.57
N ALA A 246 1.02 4.27 -17.35
CA ALA A 246 2.17 3.42 -17.04
C ALA A 246 1.88 1.91 -17.23
N ILE A 247 0.67 1.45 -16.88
CA ILE A 247 0.26 0.05 -17.10
C ILE A 247 0.27 -0.30 -18.60
N ILE A 248 -0.27 0.59 -19.44
CA ILE A 248 -0.36 0.41 -20.90
C ILE A 248 1.04 0.43 -21.51
N GLU A 249 1.88 1.41 -21.12
CA GLU A 249 3.25 1.53 -21.62
C GLU A 249 4.10 0.32 -21.25
N ALA A 250 4.06 -0.12 -19.98
CA ALA A 250 4.78 -1.30 -19.53
C ALA A 250 4.31 -2.55 -20.28
N THR A 251 3.00 -2.71 -20.50
CA THR A 251 2.47 -3.85 -21.25
C THR A 251 2.96 -3.89 -22.70
N LYS A 252 2.89 -2.76 -23.40
CA LYS A 252 3.35 -2.64 -24.79
C LYS A 252 4.84 -2.90 -24.96
N LYS A 253 5.62 -2.68 -23.90
CA LYS A 253 7.07 -2.88 -23.94
C LYS A 253 7.45 -4.33 -24.21
N THR A 254 6.76 -5.29 -23.60
CA THR A 254 7.18 -6.71 -23.64
C THR A 254 6.12 -7.67 -24.18
N GLY A 255 4.84 -7.27 -24.25
CA GLY A 255 3.74 -8.11 -24.74
C GLY A 255 3.37 -9.33 -23.88
N LYS A 256 4.24 -9.76 -22.96
CA LYS A 256 3.98 -10.81 -21.97
C LYS A 256 3.87 -10.19 -20.57
N VAL A 257 2.69 -10.30 -19.94
CA VAL A 257 2.40 -9.65 -18.65
C VAL A 257 2.02 -10.64 -17.55
N LEU A 258 2.75 -10.58 -16.43
CA LEU A 258 2.45 -11.26 -15.18
C LEU A 258 1.98 -10.24 -14.13
N LEU A 259 0.77 -10.42 -13.62
CA LEU A 259 0.26 -9.63 -12.49
C LEU A 259 0.43 -10.42 -11.19
N VAL A 260 0.97 -9.76 -10.16
CA VAL A 260 1.24 -10.40 -8.86
C VAL A 260 0.56 -9.63 -7.73
N THR A 261 -0.12 -10.34 -6.83
CA THR A 261 -0.67 -9.77 -5.59
C THR A 261 -0.58 -10.76 -4.43
N GLU A 262 -0.57 -10.27 -3.20
CA GLU A 262 -0.75 -11.11 -2.00
C GLU A 262 -2.23 -11.43 -1.72
N ASP A 263 -3.16 -10.61 -2.21
CA ASP A 263 -4.60 -10.86 -2.11
C ASP A 263 -5.02 -12.12 -2.92
N ASN A 264 -6.28 -12.52 -2.80
CA ASN A 264 -6.84 -13.62 -3.57
C ASN A 264 -6.87 -13.30 -5.08
N LYS A 265 -6.88 -14.35 -5.92
CA LYS A 265 -6.90 -14.19 -7.38
C LYS A 265 -8.19 -13.53 -7.90
N GLN A 266 -9.34 -13.86 -7.31
CA GLN A 266 -10.64 -13.37 -7.77
C GLN A 266 -11.01 -12.06 -7.05
N GLY A 267 -11.37 -11.04 -7.82
CA GLY A 267 -11.85 -9.75 -7.29
C GLY A 267 -10.76 -8.87 -6.65
N SER A 268 -9.48 -9.24 -6.79
CA SER A 268 -8.36 -8.39 -6.40
C SER A 268 -8.12 -7.26 -7.39
N ILE A 269 -7.33 -6.26 -6.97
CA ILE A 269 -6.99 -5.07 -7.75
C ILE A 269 -6.35 -5.43 -9.09
N ILE A 270 -5.52 -6.47 -9.13
CA ILE A 270 -4.89 -6.93 -10.38
C ILE A 270 -5.92 -7.43 -11.41
N SER A 271 -7.17 -7.70 -11.01
CA SER A 271 -8.25 -8.01 -11.96
C SER A 271 -8.64 -6.78 -12.78
N GLU A 272 -8.64 -5.59 -12.17
CA GLU A 272 -8.87 -4.32 -12.90
C GLU A 272 -7.68 -4.00 -13.81
N VAL A 273 -6.45 -4.24 -13.34
CA VAL A 273 -5.25 -4.09 -14.17
C VAL A 273 -5.33 -4.99 -15.41
N ALA A 274 -5.79 -6.24 -15.26
CA ALA A 274 -6.01 -7.14 -16.40
C ALA A 274 -7.10 -6.64 -17.36
N ALA A 275 -8.16 -6.00 -16.84
CA ALA A 275 -9.21 -5.40 -17.65
C ALA A 275 -8.67 -4.22 -18.47
N ILE A 276 -7.96 -3.28 -17.84
CA ILE A 276 -7.29 -2.15 -18.51
C ILE A 276 -6.39 -2.65 -19.64
N ILE A 277 -5.56 -3.67 -19.37
CA ILE A 277 -4.69 -4.26 -20.39
C ILE A 277 -5.50 -4.86 -21.53
N SER A 278 -6.56 -5.60 -21.23
CA SER A 278 -7.40 -6.25 -22.25
C SER A 278 -8.13 -5.23 -23.14
N GLU A 279 -8.55 -4.09 -22.58
CA GLU A 279 -9.22 -3.02 -23.31
C GLU A 279 -8.26 -2.23 -24.22
N HIS A 280 -7.02 -2.02 -23.77
CA HIS A 280 -6.10 -1.08 -24.41
C HIS A 280 -4.92 -1.71 -25.16
N CYS A 281 -4.58 -2.97 -24.86
CA CYS A 281 -3.36 -3.62 -25.33
C CYS A 281 -3.61 -4.99 -25.99
N LEU A 282 -4.85 -5.31 -26.41
CA LEU A 282 -5.18 -6.62 -26.98
C LEU A 282 -4.24 -7.05 -28.12
N PHE A 283 -3.87 -6.11 -29.00
CA PHE A 283 -3.00 -6.38 -30.15
C PHE A 283 -1.50 -6.27 -29.83
N ASP A 284 -1.17 -5.86 -28.62
CA ASP A 284 0.21 -5.78 -28.14
C ASP A 284 0.60 -7.01 -27.31
N LEU A 285 -0.35 -7.90 -26.98
CA LEU A 285 -0.11 -9.10 -26.17
C LEU A 285 0.39 -10.28 -27.01
N ASP A 286 1.52 -10.86 -26.59
CA ASP A 286 2.12 -12.07 -27.15
C ASP A 286 1.73 -13.34 -26.36
N ALA A 287 1.18 -13.17 -25.16
CA ALA A 287 0.72 -14.24 -24.29
C ALA A 287 -0.53 -13.82 -23.48
N PRO A 288 -1.31 -14.78 -22.96
CA PRO A 288 -2.38 -14.47 -22.02
C PRO A 288 -1.85 -13.74 -20.79
N ILE A 289 -2.62 -12.77 -20.27
CA ILE A 289 -2.29 -12.09 -19.02
C ILE A 289 -2.27 -13.12 -17.89
N ALA A 290 -1.09 -13.42 -17.36
CA ALA A 290 -0.92 -14.34 -16.26
C ALA A 290 -1.18 -13.63 -14.92
N ARG A 291 -1.72 -14.36 -13.94
CA ARG A 291 -2.02 -13.82 -12.61
C ARG A 291 -1.61 -14.80 -11.53
N LEU A 292 -0.67 -14.36 -10.69
CA LEU A 292 -0.20 -15.04 -9.49
C LEU A 292 -0.73 -14.31 -8.25
N ALA A 293 -1.40 -15.05 -7.38
CA ALA A 293 -2.10 -14.49 -6.24
C ALA A 293 -2.14 -15.46 -5.05
N GLY A 294 -2.48 -14.97 -3.86
CA GLY A 294 -2.75 -15.81 -2.70
C GLY A 294 -3.91 -16.79 -2.96
N PRO A 295 -3.94 -17.94 -2.25
CA PRO A 295 -4.98 -18.94 -2.42
C PRO A 295 -6.35 -18.39 -1.99
N ASP A 296 -7.42 -18.86 -2.62
CA ASP A 296 -8.81 -18.52 -2.26
C ASP A 296 -9.24 -19.29 -1.00
N THR A 297 -8.76 -18.82 0.14
CA THR A 297 -9.01 -19.42 1.45
C THR A 297 -9.27 -18.31 2.47
N PRO A 298 -10.10 -18.54 3.49
CA PRO A 298 -10.59 -17.48 4.38
C PRO A 298 -9.51 -16.88 5.30
N ALA A 299 -8.37 -17.55 5.45
CA ALA A 299 -7.42 -17.22 6.51
C ALA A 299 -5.99 -17.63 6.15
N MET A 300 -5.03 -16.81 6.57
CA MET A 300 -3.64 -17.20 6.62
C MET A 300 -3.41 -18.22 7.74
N PRO A 301 -2.85 -19.41 7.45
CA PRO A 301 -2.57 -20.42 8.46
C PRO A 301 -1.49 -19.98 9.45
N PHE A 302 -1.61 -20.37 10.72
CA PHE A 302 -0.56 -20.15 11.72
C PHE A 302 0.59 -21.17 11.60
N ALA A 303 0.30 -22.40 11.14
CA ALA A 303 1.32 -23.43 11.02
C ALA A 303 2.38 -23.01 9.97
N PRO A 304 3.69 -22.99 10.30
CA PRO A 304 4.70 -22.40 9.42
C PRO A 304 4.76 -22.98 8.00
N THR A 305 4.55 -24.29 7.86
CA THR A 305 4.52 -24.96 6.55
C THR A 305 3.35 -24.52 5.70
N MET A 306 2.19 -24.28 6.33
CA MET A 306 0.97 -23.84 5.66
C MET A 306 1.01 -22.34 5.36
N GLU A 307 1.56 -21.50 6.25
CA GLU A 307 1.80 -20.08 5.97
C GLU A 307 2.75 -19.90 4.78
N LYS A 308 3.87 -20.66 4.76
CA LYS A 308 4.79 -20.66 3.61
C LYS A 308 4.10 -21.07 2.31
N HIS A 309 3.19 -22.04 2.36
CA HIS A 309 2.41 -22.45 1.19
C HIS A 309 1.37 -21.40 0.80
N PHE A 310 0.79 -20.67 1.74
CA PHE A 310 -0.17 -19.60 1.46
C PHE A 310 0.51 -18.40 0.80
N MET A 311 1.62 -17.94 1.37
CA MET A 311 2.30 -16.72 0.94
C MET A 311 2.79 -16.80 -0.51
N ILE A 312 2.70 -15.67 -1.23
CA ILE A 312 3.55 -15.44 -2.39
C ILE A 312 4.99 -15.30 -1.90
N ASN A 313 5.93 -15.79 -2.71
CA ASN A 313 7.36 -15.74 -2.40
C ASN A 313 8.17 -15.68 -3.70
N PRO A 314 9.48 -15.37 -3.64
CA PRO A 314 10.32 -15.24 -4.83
C PRO A 314 10.35 -16.50 -5.71
N ASP A 315 10.27 -17.70 -5.12
CA ASP A 315 10.33 -18.96 -5.87
C ASP A 315 9.08 -19.10 -6.76
N LYS A 316 7.89 -18.91 -6.18
CA LYS A 316 6.61 -18.95 -6.93
C LYS A 316 6.55 -17.87 -8.02
N VAL A 317 7.10 -16.68 -7.74
CA VAL A 317 7.14 -15.59 -8.72
C VAL A 317 8.09 -15.94 -9.87
N ALA A 318 9.27 -16.50 -9.57
CA ALA A 318 10.22 -16.94 -10.59
C ALA A 318 9.64 -18.05 -11.47
N ASP A 319 8.97 -19.04 -10.87
CA ASP A 319 8.32 -20.12 -11.62
C ASP A 319 7.26 -19.56 -12.59
N ALA A 320 6.40 -18.65 -12.12
CA ALA A 320 5.37 -18.02 -12.95
C ALA A 320 5.94 -17.10 -14.03
N MET A 321 7.00 -16.35 -13.73
CA MET A 321 7.73 -15.53 -14.70
C MET A 321 8.32 -16.39 -15.81
N LYS A 322 8.97 -17.51 -15.45
CA LYS A 322 9.59 -18.43 -16.39
C LYS A 322 8.56 -19.10 -17.30
N GLU A 323 7.48 -19.62 -16.72
CA GLU A 323 6.39 -20.24 -17.50
C GLU A 323 5.80 -19.27 -18.52
N LEU A 324 5.62 -18.00 -18.15
CA LEU A 324 5.13 -16.98 -19.07
C LEU A 324 6.16 -16.59 -20.13
N ALA A 325 7.44 -16.47 -19.76
CA ALA A 325 8.51 -16.10 -20.68
C ALA A 325 8.65 -17.13 -21.83
N GLU A 326 8.40 -18.41 -21.55
CA GLU A 326 8.48 -19.53 -22.49
C GLU A 326 7.27 -19.66 -23.45
N PHE A 327 6.20 -18.88 -23.28
CA PHE A 327 5.00 -18.88 -24.13
C PHE A 327 5.30 -18.47 -25.58
#